data_AF-A0A7W0UJU4-F1
#
_entry.id   AF-A0A7W0UJU4-F1
#
_cell.length_a   1.000
_cell.length_b   1.000
_cell.length_c   1.000
_cell.angle_alpha   90.00
_cell.angle_beta   90.00
_cell.angle_gamma   90.00
#
_symmetry.space_group_name_H-M   'P 1'
#
loop_
_entity.id
_entity.type
_entity.pdbx_description
1 polymer ?
#
loop_
_entity_poly.entity_id
_entity_poly.type
_entity_poly.pdbx_seq_one_letter_code
_entity_poly.pdbx_strand_id
1 'polypeptide(L)'
;MPTALITGGAGFLGSHLCERLLNEGWKVICVDSLITGASGNLESIEDAENFRFENHDVTRSLKVDDDLDWVMHLASPASPPDYLRYPIETLKVGAFGTLNALKLAIEKKARFFITSTSEVYGDPLVHP
;
A
#
# COMPACT_ATOMS: atom_id res chain seq x y z
N MET A 1 -13.06 9.77 -13.77
CA MET A 1 -12.57 9.87 -12.38
C MET A 1 -11.41 8.91 -12.26
N PRO A 2 -10.19 9.37 -11.91
CA PRO A 2 -9.05 8.47 -11.76
C PRO A 2 -9.25 7.49 -10.59
N THR A 3 -8.76 6.26 -10.73
CA THR A 3 -8.85 5.21 -9.71
C THR A 3 -7.45 4.77 -9.27
N ALA A 4 -7.20 4.85 -7.96
CA ALA A 4 -5.95 4.41 -7.35
C ALA A 4 -6.20 3.23 -6.40
N LEU A 5 -5.39 2.19 -6.53
CA LEU A 5 -5.25 1.15 -5.51
C LEU A 5 -4.03 1.45 -4.64
N ILE A 6 -4.23 1.50 -3.32
CA ILE A 6 -3.17 1.78 -2.34
C ILE A 6 -3.03 0.56 -1.43
N THR A 7 -1.93 -0.18 -1.54
CA THR A 7 -1.61 -1.23 -0.57
C THR A 7 -0.92 -0.60 0.65
N GLY A 8 -1.19 -1.08 1.86
CA GLY A 8 -0.69 -0.44 3.08
C GLY A 8 -1.47 0.84 3.41
N GLY A 9 -2.67 0.97 2.86
CA GLY A 9 -3.48 2.18 2.95
C GLY A 9 -4.05 2.46 4.34
N ALA A 10 -4.00 1.51 5.28
CA ALA A 10 -4.37 1.71 6.68
C ALA A 10 -3.15 2.01 7.57
N GLY A 11 -1.94 2.11 7.00
CA GLY A 11 -0.74 2.60 7.68
C GLY A 11 -0.67 4.13 7.70
N PHE A 12 0.37 4.69 8.34
CA PHE A 12 0.53 6.14 8.51
C PHE A 12 0.51 6.92 7.19
N LEU A 13 1.46 6.68 6.28
CA LEU A 13 1.48 7.40 4.99
C LEU A 13 0.30 7.01 4.09
N GLY A 14 -0.10 5.74 4.14
CA GLY A 14 -1.17 5.21 3.31
C GLY A 14 -2.52 5.89 3.56
N SER A 15 -2.90 6.09 4.81
CA SER A 15 -4.21 6.67 5.15
C SER A 15 -4.29 8.15 4.75
N HIS A 16 -3.22 8.90 4.96
CA HIS A 16 -3.13 10.31 4.53
C HIS A 16 -3.19 10.42 3.00
N LEU A 17 -2.57 9.49 2.28
CA LEU A 17 -2.65 9.45 0.81
C LEU A 17 -4.08 9.10 0.34
N CYS A 18 -4.75 8.14 0.99
CA CYS A 18 -6.14 7.81 0.72
C CYS A 18 -7.03 9.06 0.87
N GLU A 19 -6.96 9.72 2.04
CA GLU A 19 -7.74 10.93 2.33
C GLU A 19 -7.44 12.06 1.33
N ARG A 20 -6.16 12.29 1.04
CA ARG A 20 -5.74 13.33 0.08
C ARG A 20 -6.34 13.10 -1.30
N LEU A 21 -6.30 11.87 -1.82
CA LEU A 21 -6.83 11.52 -3.15
C LEU A 21 -8.36 11.58 -3.20
N LEU A 22 -9.05 11.12 -2.15
CA LEU A 22 -10.50 11.25 -2.05
C LEU A 22 -10.93 12.73 -2.09
N ASN A 23 -10.21 13.60 -1.39
CA ASN A 23 -10.44 15.05 -1.42
C ASN A 23 -10.19 15.70 -2.80
N GLU A 24 -9.45 15.04 -3.69
CA GLU A 24 -9.31 15.45 -5.11
C GLU A 24 -10.36 14.85 -6.03
N GLY A 25 -11.30 14.07 -5.49
CA GLY A 25 -12.34 13.39 -6.28
C GLY A 25 -11.84 12.14 -6.99
N TRP A 26 -10.79 11.47 -6.50
CA TRP A 26 -10.38 10.16 -7.00
C TRP A 26 -11.21 9.04 -6.39
N LYS A 27 -11.29 7.90 -7.05
CA LYS A 27 -11.71 6.64 -6.41
C LYS A 27 -10.49 5.97 -5.78
N VAL A 28 -10.63 5.54 -4.52
CA VAL A 28 -9.54 4.92 -3.76
C VAL A 28 -9.95 3.52 -3.31
N ILE A 29 -9.14 2.53 -3.68
CA ILE A 29 -9.22 1.15 -3.19
C ILE A 29 -8.06 0.95 -2.23
N CYS A 30 -8.34 0.99 -0.94
CA CYS A 30 -7.36 0.74 0.13
C CYS A 30 -7.25 -0.76 0.39
N VAL A 31 -6.05 -1.30 0.30
CA VAL A 31 -5.74 -2.71 0.57
C VAL A 31 -4.79 -2.80 1.75
N ASP A 32 -5.18 -3.46 2.83
CA ASP A 32 -4.32 -3.61 4.00
C ASP A 32 -4.59 -4.94 4.72
N SER A 33 -3.57 -5.51 5.36
CA SER A 33 -3.73 -6.72 6.19
C SER A 33 -3.96 -6.40 7.68
N LEU A 34 -3.81 -5.13 8.07
CA LEU A 34 -3.87 -4.64 9.45
C LEU A 34 -2.82 -5.27 10.38
N ILE A 35 -1.71 -5.79 9.84
CA ILE A 35 -0.60 -6.33 10.65
C ILE A 35 0.12 -5.23 11.44
N THR A 36 0.34 -4.09 10.80
CA THR A 36 0.89 -2.85 11.40
C THR A 36 0.01 -1.63 11.14
N GLY A 37 -0.89 -1.70 10.16
CA GLY A 37 -1.93 -0.69 9.95
C GLY A 37 -3.03 -0.78 11.01
N ALA A 38 -3.78 0.30 11.18
CA ALA A 38 -4.90 0.37 12.11
C ALA A 38 -6.15 0.86 11.37
N SER A 39 -7.28 0.17 11.55
CA SER A 39 -8.56 0.59 10.95
C SER A 39 -8.96 2.01 11.40
N GLY A 40 -8.58 2.41 12.62
CA GLY A 40 -8.79 3.76 13.13
C GLY A 40 -8.19 4.86 12.26
N ASN A 41 -7.16 4.56 11.47
CA ASN A 41 -6.57 5.52 10.52
C ASN A 41 -7.49 5.84 9.33
N LEU A 42 -8.56 5.06 9.13
CA LEU A 42 -9.51 5.20 8.02
C LEU A 42 -10.86 5.77 8.46
N GLU A 43 -11.08 6.03 9.76
CA GLU A 43 -12.36 6.49 10.32
C GLU A 43 -12.90 7.75 9.63
N SER A 44 -12.03 8.68 9.23
CA SER A 44 -12.46 9.92 8.55
C SER A 44 -12.98 9.71 7.12
N ILE A 45 -12.71 8.56 6.50
CA ILE A 45 -12.98 8.30 5.09
C ILE A 45 -13.77 7.01 4.84
N GLU A 46 -14.11 6.24 5.88
CA GLU A 46 -14.74 4.93 5.75
C GLU A 46 -16.12 4.98 5.07
N ASP A 47 -16.86 6.08 5.26
CA ASP A 47 -18.19 6.31 4.68
C ASP A 47 -18.16 7.07 3.33
N ALA A 48 -16.98 7.37 2.79
CA ALA A 48 -16.87 8.08 1.52
C ALA A 48 -17.32 7.20 0.34
N GLU A 49 -18.22 7.70 -0.52
CA GLU A 49 -18.81 6.95 -1.65
C GLU A 49 -17.77 6.38 -2.62
N ASN A 50 -16.66 7.09 -2.78
CA ASN A 50 -15.54 6.77 -3.66
C ASN A 50 -14.41 6.00 -2.96
N PHE A 51 -14.61 5.55 -1.71
CA PHE A 51 -13.65 4.75 -0.95
C PHE A 51 -14.10 3.29 -0.84
N ARG A 52 -13.15 2.37 -0.97
CA ARG A 52 -13.34 0.94 -0.67
C ARG A 52 -12.15 0.42 0.13
N PHE A 53 -12.43 -0.26 1.23
CA PHE A 53 -11.42 -0.99 1.99
C PHE A 53 -11.49 -2.50 1.69
N GLU A 54 -10.32 -3.10 1.47
CA GLU A 54 -10.14 -4.54 1.29
C GLU A 54 -9.11 -5.04 2.32
N ASN A 55 -9.59 -5.81 3.31
CA ASN A 55 -8.71 -6.49 4.24
C ASN A 55 -8.04 -7.68 3.54
N HIS A 56 -6.79 -7.49 3.10
CA HIS A 56 -6.09 -8.46 2.27
C HIS A 56 -4.56 -8.42 2.48
N ASP A 57 -3.97 -9.61 2.55
CA ASP A 57 -2.53 -9.84 2.55
C ASP A 57 -2.00 -9.85 1.12
N VAL A 58 -1.32 -8.76 0.72
CA VAL A 58 -0.81 -8.56 -0.64
C VAL A 58 0.26 -9.56 -1.07
N THR A 59 0.80 -10.37 -0.16
CA THR A 59 1.69 -11.49 -0.51
C THR A 59 0.94 -12.60 -1.25
N ARG A 60 -0.39 -12.58 -1.20
CA ARG A 60 -1.31 -13.44 -1.96
C ARG A 60 -1.78 -12.72 -3.22
N SER A 61 -2.34 -13.49 -4.16
CA SER A 61 -2.89 -12.93 -5.39
C SER A 61 -4.01 -11.94 -5.08
N LEU A 62 -3.82 -10.69 -5.51
CA LEU A 62 -4.81 -9.62 -5.45
C LEU A 62 -5.56 -9.54 -6.78
N LYS A 63 -6.88 -9.57 -6.74
CA LYS A 63 -7.75 -9.40 -7.91
C LYS A 63 -8.69 -8.24 -7.66
N VAL A 64 -8.81 -7.37 -8.65
CA VAL A 64 -9.64 -6.17 -8.59
C VAL A 64 -10.39 -6.08 -9.90
N ASP A 65 -11.71 -5.96 -9.86
CA ASP A 65 -12.52 -5.91 -11.08
C ASP A 65 -12.47 -4.53 -11.73
N ASP A 66 -12.32 -3.47 -10.93
CA ASP A 66 -12.21 -2.09 -11.38
C ASP A 66 -11.05 -1.86 -12.35
N ASP A 67 -11.23 -0.90 -13.26
CA ASP A 67 -10.12 -0.31 -14.00
C ASP A 67 -9.25 0.53 -13.06
N LEU A 68 -7.93 0.45 -13.20
CA LEU A 68 -6.97 1.15 -12.34
C LEU A 68 -6.08 2.07 -13.17
N ASP A 69 -5.97 3.32 -12.76
CA ASP A 69 -4.98 4.25 -13.30
C ASP A 69 -3.64 4.12 -12.56
N TRP A 70 -3.70 3.78 -11.27
CA TRP A 70 -2.54 3.65 -10.41
C TRP A 70 -2.62 2.45 -9.46
N VAL A 71 -1.48 1.78 -9.29
CA VAL A 71 -1.20 0.88 -8.17
C VAL A 71 -0.05 1.48 -7.37
N MET A 72 -0.35 1.93 -6.15
CA MET A 72 0.59 2.58 -5.24
C MET A 72 0.91 1.62 -4.09
N HIS A 73 2.12 1.04 -4.13
CA HIS A 73 2.56 0.00 -3.23
C HIS A 73 3.31 0.58 -2.01
N LEU A 74 2.60 0.75 -0.90
CA LEU A 74 3.12 1.23 0.39
C LEU A 74 3.13 0.14 1.49
N ALA A 75 2.66 -1.08 1.20
CA ALA A 75 2.55 -2.14 2.19
C ALA A 75 3.93 -2.65 2.62
N SER A 76 4.30 -2.41 3.87
CA SER A 76 5.45 -3.04 4.53
C SER A 76 5.41 -2.80 6.05
N PRO A 77 5.80 -3.79 6.89
CA PRO A 77 6.25 -3.54 8.26
C PRO A 77 7.60 -2.80 8.20
N ALA A 78 7.54 -1.46 8.14
CA ALA A 78 8.67 -0.63 7.70
C ALA A 78 9.54 -0.03 8.82
N SER A 79 9.16 -0.17 10.10
CA SER A 79 9.94 0.38 11.22
C SER A 79 10.92 -0.65 11.82
N PRO A 80 12.03 -0.23 12.46
CA PRO A 80 12.95 -1.15 13.11
C PRO A 80 12.36 -2.16 14.08
N PRO A 81 11.46 -1.74 14.97
CA PRO A 81 10.71 -2.69 15.78
C PRO A 81 9.88 -3.68 14.95
N ASP A 82 9.25 -3.22 13.87
CA ASP A 82 8.32 -4.03 13.07
C ASP A 82 9.03 -5.07 12.22
N TYR A 83 10.12 -4.73 11.52
CA TYR A 83 10.85 -5.74 10.72
C TYR A 83 11.58 -6.76 11.60
N LEU A 84 11.91 -6.43 12.85
CA LEU A 84 12.39 -7.41 13.84
C LEU A 84 11.28 -8.31 14.36
N ARG A 85 10.06 -7.77 14.52
CA ARG A 85 8.89 -8.51 14.97
C ARG A 85 8.28 -9.41 13.89
N TYR A 86 8.33 -8.96 12.64
CA TYR A 86 7.69 -9.59 11.47
C TYR A 86 8.67 -9.82 10.31
N PRO A 87 9.83 -10.46 10.54
CA PRO A 87 10.88 -10.55 9.52
C PRO A 87 10.45 -11.36 8.28
N ILE A 88 9.62 -12.39 8.48
CA ILE A 88 9.14 -13.24 7.38
C ILE A 88 8.09 -12.49 6.56
N GLU A 89 7.21 -11.73 7.20
CA GLU A 89 6.21 -10.91 6.54
C GLU A 89 6.86 -9.75 5.78
N THR A 90 7.84 -9.08 6.37
CA THR A 90 8.65 -8.04 5.69
C THR A 90 9.35 -8.61 4.45
N LEU A 91 9.97 -9.81 4.55
CA LEU A 91 10.56 -10.48 3.39
C LEU A 91 9.51 -10.79 2.31
N LYS A 92 8.38 -11.38 2.71
CA LYS A 92 7.32 -11.78 1.77
C LYS A 92 6.67 -10.59 1.09
N VAL A 93 6.41 -9.49 1.80
CA VAL A 93 5.78 -8.31 1.20
C VAL A 93 6.72 -7.60 0.24
N GLY A 94 8.01 -7.47 0.58
CA GLY A 94 9.02 -6.89 -0.31
C GLY A 94 9.29 -7.73 -1.56
N ALA A 95 9.04 -9.04 -1.53
CA ALA A 95 9.19 -9.93 -2.69
C ALA A 95 7.86 -10.24 -3.39
N PHE A 96 7.01 -11.05 -2.75
CA PHE A 96 5.75 -11.51 -3.32
C PHE A 96 4.69 -10.41 -3.34
N GLY A 97 4.64 -9.55 -2.32
CA GLY A 97 3.74 -8.40 -2.29
C GLY A 97 3.99 -7.46 -3.47
N THR A 98 5.25 -7.06 -3.66
CA THR A 98 5.67 -6.24 -4.80
C THR A 98 5.41 -6.95 -6.14
N LEU A 99 5.71 -8.25 -6.26
CA LEU A 99 5.42 -9.03 -7.47
C LEU A 99 3.91 -9.03 -7.80
N ASN A 100 3.03 -9.24 -6.83
CA ASN A 100 1.60 -9.28 -7.05
C ASN A 100 1.05 -7.90 -7.43
N ALA A 101 1.51 -6.83 -6.77
CA ALA A 101 1.13 -5.47 -7.10
C ALA A 101 1.58 -5.07 -8.53
N LEU A 102 2.79 -5.48 -8.94
CA LEU A 102 3.29 -5.28 -10.31
C LEU A 102 2.46 -6.05 -11.35
N LYS A 103 2.13 -7.31 -11.08
CA LYS A 103 1.27 -8.12 -11.97
C LYS A 103 -0.08 -7.44 -12.17
N LEU A 104 -0.70 -6.96 -11.09
CA LEU A 104 -1.95 -6.22 -11.16
C LEU A 104 -1.81 -4.94 -11.99
N ALA A 105 -0.75 -4.17 -11.78
CA ALA A 105 -0.51 -2.95 -12.56
C ALA A 105 -0.36 -3.25 -14.06
N ILE A 106 0.36 -4.32 -14.43
CA ILE A 106 0.51 -4.76 -15.82
C ILE A 106 -0.84 -5.19 -16.41
N GLU A 107 -1.60 -6.03 -15.69
CA GLU A 107 -2.91 -6.51 -16.11
C GLU A 107 -3.86 -5.35 -16.40
N LYS A 108 -3.88 -4.34 -15.53
CA LYS A 108 -4.74 -3.16 -15.63
C LYS A 108 -4.17 -2.05 -16.51
N LYS A 109 -2.95 -2.19 -17.01
CA LYS A 109 -2.19 -1.14 -17.70
C LYS A 109 -2.09 0.16 -16.86
N ALA A 110 -2.05 -0.01 -15.54
CA ALA A 110 -1.95 1.05 -14.57
C ALA A 110 -0.50 1.50 -14.40
N ARG A 111 -0.31 2.73 -13.93
CA ARG A 111 1.00 3.20 -13.46
C ARG A 111 1.33 2.55 -12.12
N PHE A 112 2.61 2.29 -11.90
CA PHE A 112 3.10 1.70 -10.65
C PHE A 112 3.94 2.70 -9.88
N PHE A 113 3.64 2.86 -8.59
CA PHE A 113 4.41 3.64 -7.64
C PHE A 113 4.78 2.75 -6.45
N ILE A 114 6.01 2.85 -5.96
CA ILE A 114 6.48 2.09 -4.81
C ILE A 114 7.27 2.99 -3.87
N THR A 115 7.01 2.87 -2.57
CA THR A 115 7.86 3.49 -1.55
C THR A 115 9.01 2.57 -1.21
N SER A 116 10.18 2.89 -1.76
CA SER A 116 11.44 2.24 -1.36
C SER A 116 11.93 2.76 0.00
N THR A 117 13.08 2.29 0.45
CA THR A 117 13.72 2.66 1.72
C THR A 117 15.18 3.04 1.51
N SER A 118 15.73 3.85 2.41
CA SER A 118 17.18 4.12 2.50
C SER A 118 17.97 2.90 2.96
N GLU A 119 17.34 1.89 3.56
CA GLU A 119 18.01 0.65 4.01
C GLU A 119 18.71 -0.10 2.85
N VAL A 120 18.34 0.18 1.60
CA VAL A 120 19.03 -0.36 0.42
C VAL A 120 20.51 0.06 0.35
N TYR A 121 20.91 1.12 1.07
CA TYR A 121 22.29 1.57 1.15
C TYR A 121 23.14 0.76 2.15
N GLY A 122 22.53 -0.07 3.00
CA GLY A 122 23.24 -0.86 4.00
C GLY A 122 23.84 0.00 5.11
N ASP A 123 25.18 0.01 5.22
CA ASP A 123 25.92 0.80 6.21
C ASP A 123 26.65 1.97 5.50
N PRO A 124 25.94 3.05 5.16
CA PRO A 124 26.52 4.13 4.38
C PRO A 124 27.42 5.00 5.25
N LEU A 125 28.62 5.31 4.73
CA LEU A 125 29.56 6.22 5.39
C LEU A 125 29.03 7.66 5.55
N VAL A 126 27.97 8.03 4.81
CA VAL A 126 27.30 9.33 4.87
C VAL A 126 25.79 9.13 4.79
N HIS A 127 25.04 9.77 5.69
CA HIS A 127 23.58 9.73 5.76
C HIS A 127 23.03 11.16 5.96
N PRO A 128 21.84 11.49 5.41
CA PRO A 128 21.23 12.83 5.53
C PRO A 128 20.85 13.23 6.95
#